data_AF-A0A3E0IMV4-F1
#
_entry.id   AF-A0A3E0IMV4-F1
#
_cell.length_a   1.000
_cell.length_b   1.000
_cell.length_c   1.000
_cell.angle_alpha   90.00
_cell.angle_beta   90.00
_cell.angle_gamma   90.00
#
_symmetry.space_group_name_H-M   'P 1'
#
loop_
_entity.id
_entity.type
_entity.pdbx_description
1 polymer ?
#
loop_
_entity_poly.entity_id
_entity_poly.type
_entity_poly.pdbx_seq_one_letter_code
_entity_poly.pdbx_strand_id
1 'polypeptide(L)' 'MKRVSYSSEVKWKCIELKSAGLSTKEIMDELNIRNKTQV' A
#
# COMPACT_ATOMS: atom_id res chain seq x y z
N MET A 1 -7.16 2.50 -19.14
CA MET A 1 -6.28 2.85 -18.00
C MET A 1 -5.64 1.58 -17.46
N LYS A 2 -4.30 1.42 -17.56
CA LYS A 2 -3.62 0.23 -17.03
C LYS A 2 -3.74 0.22 -15.49
N ARG A 3 -4.21 -0.89 -14.93
CA ARG A 3 -4.17 -1.14 -13.47
C ARG A 3 -2.71 -1.30 -13.06
N VAL A 4 -2.31 -0.62 -11.99
CA VAL A 4 -0.98 -0.80 -11.40
C VAL A 4 -1.06 -2.00 -10.46
N SER A 5 -0.33 -3.06 -10.82
CA SER A 5 -0.15 -4.23 -9.97
C SER A 5 1.13 -4.02 -9.17
N TYR A 6 1.02 -3.90 -7.85
CA TYR A 6 2.18 -3.96 -6.95
C TYR A 6 2.67 -5.42 -6.84
N SER A 7 3.97 -5.58 -6.56
CA SER A 7 4.60 -6.90 -6.39
C SER A 7 4.00 -7.67 -5.20
N SER A 8 4.22 -8.98 -5.16
CA SER A 8 3.84 -9.83 -4.03
C SER A 8 4.48 -9.38 -2.72
N GLU A 9 5.74 -8.96 -2.78
CA GLU A 9 6.49 -8.43 -1.64
C GLU A 9 5.79 -7.22 -1.00
N VAL A 10 5.37 -6.24 -1.81
CA VAL A 10 4.65 -5.06 -1.31
C VAL A 10 3.33 -5.45 -0.65
N LYS A 11 2.62 -6.44 -1.21
CA LYS A 11 1.36 -6.94 -0.62
C LYS A 11 1.57 -7.62 0.73
N TRP A 12 2.64 -8.40 0.87
CA TRP A 12 3.01 -9.00 2.15
C TRP A 12 3.41 -7.94 3.17
N LYS A 13 4.19 -6.93 2.74
CA LYS A 13 4.57 -5.81 3.60
C LYS A 13 3.36 -5.01 4.12
N CYS A 14 2.35 -4.79 3.27
CA CYS A 14 1.08 -4.19 3.70
C CYS A 14 0.41 -4.98 4.83
N ILE A 15 0.42 -6.32 4.75
CA ILE A 15 -0.20 -7.18 5.76
C ILE A 15 0.58 -7.06 7.08
N GLU A 16 1.91 -7.13 7.04
CA GLU A 16 2.76 -6.96 8.24
C GLU A 16 2.48 -5.62 8.94
N LEU A 17 2.50 -4.51 8.19
CA LEU A 17 2.27 -3.19 8.75
C LEU A 17 0.84 -3.03 9.29
N LYS A 18 -0.14 -3.65 8.64
CA LYS A 18 -1.53 -3.63 9.13
C LYS A 18 -1.68 -4.42 10.42
N SER A 19 -1.02 -5.57 10.52
CA SER A 19 -0.95 -6.37 11.75
C SER A 19 -0.19 -5.66 12.88
N ALA A 20 0.78 -4.80 12.54
CA ALA A 20 1.46 -3.92 13.49
C ALA A 20 0.60 -2.72 13.95
N GLY A 21 -0.63 -2.58 13.45
CA GLY A 21 -1.58 -1.56 13.88
C GLY A 21 -1.49 -0.24 13.11
N LEU A 22 -0.68 -0.16 12.04
CA LEU A 22 -0.60 1.06 11.24
C LEU A 22 -1.92 1.36 10.52
N SER A 23 -2.21 2.65 10.40
CA SER A 23 -3.32 3.12 9.57
C SER A 23 -3.02 2.87 8.09
N THR A 24 -4.06 2.73 7.30
CA THR A 24 -3.91 2.54 5.85
C THR A 24 -3.15 3.70 5.20
N LYS A 25 -3.30 4.92 5.72
CA LYS A 25 -2.59 6.11 5.23
C LYS A 25 -1.08 5.98 5.44
N GLU A 26 -0.65 5.63 6.65
CA GLU A 26 0.77 5.44 6.97
C GLU A 26 1.38 4.32 6.13
N ILE A 27 0.66 3.21 5.93
CA ILE A 27 1.10 2.09 5.09
C ILE A 27 1.28 2.55 3.63
N MET A 28 0.36 3.36 3.12
CA MET A 28 0.43 3.87 1.76
C MET A 28 1.57 4.86 1.58
N ASP A 29 1.80 5.74 2.56
CA ASP A 29 2.89 6.71 2.55
C ASP A 29 4.25 5.99 2.64
N GLU A 30 4.40 5.02 3.56
CA GLU A 30 5.60 4.20 3.76
C GLU A 30 5.97 3.39 2.50
N LEU A 31 4.97 2.77 1.86
CA LEU A 31 5.18 1.91 0.68
C LEU A 31 5.09 2.69 -0.64
N ASN A 32 4.95 4.03 -0.59
CA ASN A 32 4.73 4.91 -1.74
C ASN A 32 3.62 4.39 -2.68
N ILE A 33 2.56 3.82 -2.10
CA ILE A 33 1.39 3.32 -2.81
C ILE A 33 0.49 4.52 -3.09
N ARG A 34 0.37 4.88 -4.37
CA ARG A 34 -0.49 5.98 -4.80
C ARG A 34 -1.78 5.43 -5.41
N ASN A 35 -2.93 5.80 -4.84
CA ASN A 35 -4.20 5.62 -5.53
C ASN A 35 -4.36 6.72 -6.56
N LYS A 36 -4.60 6.34 -7.83
CA LYS A 36 -4.84 7.32 -8.90
C LYS A 36 -6.15 8.11 -8.71
N THR A 37 -7.03 7.69 -7.79
CA THR A 37 -8.27 8.36 -7.40
C THR A 37 -8.14 9.26 -6.16
N GLN A 38 -6.96 9.32 -5.52
CA GLN A 38 -6.68 10.23 -4.39
C GLN A 38 -6.18 11.61 -4.86
N VAL A 39 -6.31 11.91 -6.16
CA VAL A 39 -6.01 13.21 -6.77
C VAL A 39 -7.29 14.03 -6.83
#